data_AF-A0A8T5KF17-F1
#
_entry.id   AF-A0A8T5KF17-F1
#
_cell.length_a   1.000
_cell.length_b   1.000
_cell.length_c   1.000
_cell.angle_alpha   90.00
_cell.angle_beta   90.00
_cell.angle_gamma   90.00
#
_symmetry.space_group_name_H-M   'P 1'
#
loop_
_entity.id
_entity.type
_entity.pdbx_description
1 polymer ?
#
loop_
_entity_poly.entity_id
_entity_poly.type
_entity_poly.pdbx_seq_one_letter_code
_entity_poly.pdbx_strand_id
1 'polypeptide(L)'
;IEAFKPALIIGKGGMGARTSKACIEYGCVYGAFTGGAALLAARGIKEVTDVFWLDEFGMPECLWVYEVDDFGPMIVTIDTHGANLTADIAVKINKNRDRIIEEMEA
;
A
#
# COMPACT_ATOMS: atom_id res chain seq x y z
N ILE A 1 9.19 -7.11 6.01
CA ILE A 1 9.74 -7.46 4.68
C ILE A 1 10.90 -8.43 4.86
N GLU A 2 12.00 -8.05 5.52
CA GLU A 2 13.15 -8.94 5.79
C GLU A 2 12.79 -10.36 6.25
N ALA A 3 11.94 -10.48 7.27
CA ALA A 3 11.59 -11.77 7.88
C ALA A 3 10.82 -12.73 6.95
N PHE A 4 9.87 -12.20 6.17
CA PHE A 4 8.92 -13.02 5.39
C PHE A 4 9.11 -12.93 3.88
N LYS A 5 9.93 -11.98 3.40
CA LYS A 5 10.23 -11.70 2.00
C LYS A 5 8.99 -11.72 1.07
N PRO A 6 7.92 -10.97 1.41
CA PRO A 6 6.77 -10.88 0.51
C PRO A 6 7.19 -10.22 -0.81
N ALA A 7 6.68 -10.71 -1.94
CA ALA A 7 6.92 -10.08 -3.24
C ALA A 7 6.15 -8.76 -3.40
N LEU A 8 4.96 -8.66 -2.79
CA LEU A 8 4.04 -7.54 -2.89
C LEU A 8 3.43 -7.23 -1.53
N ILE A 9 3.34 -5.95 -1.20
CA ILE A 9 2.52 -5.43 -0.11
C ILE A 9 1.46 -4.51 -0.73
N ILE A 10 0.20 -4.67 -0.31
CA ILE A 10 -0.92 -3.85 -0.79
C ILE A 10 -1.41 -2.97 0.35
N GLY A 11 -1.70 -1.71 0.07
CA GLY A 11 -2.28 -0.80 1.07
C GLY A 11 -2.79 0.50 0.46
N LYS A 12 -3.06 1.49 1.32
CA LYS A 12 -3.41 2.86 0.91
C LYS A 12 -2.47 3.89 1.55
N GLY A 13 -2.32 5.05 0.89
CA GLY A 13 -1.63 6.22 1.46
C GLY A 13 -0.09 6.21 1.32
N GLY A 14 0.49 5.14 0.77
CA GLY A 14 1.94 5.01 0.58
C GLY A 14 2.66 4.57 1.87
N MET A 15 3.98 4.42 1.76
CA MET A 15 4.86 4.04 2.87
C MET A 15 6.15 4.86 2.85
N GLY A 16 6.79 5.00 4.00
CA GLY A 16 7.99 5.81 4.17
C GLY A 16 9.30 5.16 3.70
N ALA A 17 10.41 5.89 3.86
CA ALA A 17 11.74 5.50 3.37
C ALA A 17 12.25 4.14 3.90
N ARG A 18 11.86 3.73 5.12
CA ARG A 18 12.22 2.40 5.65
C ARG A 18 11.65 1.27 4.80
N THR A 19 10.41 1.42 4.34
CA THR A 19 9.76 0.45 3.47
C THR A 19 10.41 0.47 2.09
N SER A 20 10.66 1.64 1.50
CA SER A 20 11.37 1.75 0.22
C SER A 20 12.74 1.09 0.24
N LYS A 21 13.53 1.31 1.30
CA LYS A 21 14.83 0.65 1.45
C LYS A 21 14.68 -0.87 1.51
N ALA A 22 13.74 -1.37 2.31
CA ALA A 22 13.48 -2.80 2.41
C ALA A 22 12.96 -3.40 1.09
N CYS A 23 12.19 -2.67 0.30
CA CYS A 23 11.74 -3.07 -1.03
C CYS A 23 12.93 -3.34 -1.97
N ILE A 24 13.93 -2.45 -1.97
CA ILE A 24 15.17 -2.62 -2.73
C ILE A 24 15.98 -3.83 -2.22
N GLU A 25 16.19 -3.89 -0.90
CA GLU A 25 17.11 -4.85 -0.28
C GLU A 25 16.59 -6.31 -0.33
N TYR A 26 15.26 -6.48 -0.27
CA TYR A 26 14.64 -7.80 -0.13
C TYR A 26 13.72 -8.19 -1.29
N GLY A 27 13.60 -7.37 -2.34
CA GLY A 27 12.82 -7.69 -3.54
C GLY A 27 11.30 -7.67 -3.31
N CYS A 28 10.77 -6.56 -2.82
CA CYS A 28 9.33 -6.36 -2.60
C CYS A 28 8.86 -5.09 -3.32
N VAL A 29 7.63 -5.08 -3.83
CA VAL A 29 6.97 -3.85 -4.31
C VAL A 29 5.80 -3.46 -3.43
N TYR A 30 5.40 -2.18 -3.43
CA TYR A 30 4.19 -1.72 -2.76
C TYR A 30 3.14 -1.27 -3.79
N GLY A 31 2.00 -1.95 -3.79
CA GLY A 31 0.82 -1.64 -4.59
C GLY A 31 -0.15 -0.75 -3.80
N ALA A 32 -0.38 0.47 -4.27
CA ALA A 32 -1.43 1.32 -3.76
C ALA A 32 -2.78 0.88 -4.35
N PHE A 33 -3.67 0.42 -3.48
CA PHE A 33 -5.05 0.10 -3.83
C PHE A 33 -5.96 1.32 -3.67
N THR A 34 -7.01 1.39 -4.48
CA THR A 34 -7.97 2.49 -4.44
C THR A 34 -8.84 2.41 -3.19
N GLY A 35 -8.66 3.34 -2.26
CA GLY A 35 -9.46 3.42 -1.04
C GLY A 35 -10.97 3.58 -1.33
N GLY A 36 -11.81 2.96 -0.51
CA GLY A 36 -13.27 2.99 -0.66
C GLY A 36 -13.82 1.97 -1.67
N ALA A 37 -12.98 1.28 -2.43
CA ALA A 37 -13.38 0.29 -3.42
C ALA A 37 -13.36 -1.17 -2.90
N ALA A 38 -13.44 -1.38 -1.58
CA ALA A 38 -13.30 -2.71 -0.97
C ALA A 38 -14.31 -3.74 -1.50
N LEU A 39 -15.57 -3.34 -1.68
CA LEU A 39 -16.62 -4.25 -2.21
C LEU A 39 -16.37 -4.63 -3.67
N LEU A 40 -15.76 -3.75 -4.46
CA LEU A 40 -15.35 -4.07 -5.83
C LEU A 40 -14.15 -5.02 -5.83
N ALA A 41 -13.18 -4.77 -4.95
CA ALA A 41 -12.02 -5.64 -4.76
C ALA A 41 -12.42 -7.07 -4.35
N ALA A 42 -13.41 -7.17 -3.46
CA ALA A 42 -13.93 -8.44 -2.97
C ALA A 42 -14.49 -9.35 -4.08
N ARG A 43 -14.88 -8.79 -5.25
CA ARG A 43 -15.30 -9.60 -6.41
C ARG A 43 -14.16 -10.42 -7.02
N GLY A 44 -12.91 -10.02 -6.79
CA GLY A 44 -11.72 -10.77 -7.19
C GLY A 44 -11.35 -11.88 -6.21
N ILE A 45 -12.01 -11.96 -5.05
CA ILE A 45 -11.81 -13.07 -4.10
C ILE A 45 -12.71 -14.23 -4.55
N LYS A 46 -12.10 -15.37 -4.86
CA LYS A 46 -12.82 -16.59 -5.26
C LYS A 46 -13.22 -17.41 -4.05
N GLU A 47 -12.31 -17.53 -3.09
CA GLU A 47 -12.50 -18.38 -1.92
C GLU A 47 -11.70 -17.86 -0.72
N VAL A 48 -12.25 -18.09 0.48
CA VAL A 48 -11.48 -18.02 1.73
C VAL A 48 -10.94 -19.41 2.02
N THR A 49 -9.63 -19.60 1.86
CA THR A 49 -9.01 -20.91 2.03
C THR A 49 -8.66 -21.21 3.49
N ASP A 50 -8.39 -20.17 4.29
CA ASP A 50 -8.08 -20.32 5.72
C ASP A 50 -8.27 -19.00 6.49
N VAL A 51 -8.39 -19.09 7.82
CA VAL A 51 -8.48 -17.96 8.75
C VAL A 51 -7.74 -18.29 10.05
N PHE A 52 -6.77 -17.46 10.42
CA PHE A 52 -6.03 -17.60 11.66
C PHE A 52 -6.36 -16.48 12.65
N TRP A 53 -6.46 -16.84 13.93
CA TRP A 53 -6.62 -15.93 15.07
C TRP A 53 -7.91 -15.10 15.08
N LEU A 54 -9.01 -15.69 14.60
CA LEU A 54 -10.31 -15.01 14.53
C LEU A 54 -10.85 -14.65 15.92
N ASP A 55 -10.71 -15.54 16.90
CA ASP A 55 -11.23 -15.32 18.25
C ASP A 55 -10.42 -14.27 19.03
N GLU A 56 -9.11 -14.21 18.77
CA GLU A 56 -8.19 -13.29 19.45
C GLU A 56 -8.25 -11.86 18.90
N PHE A 57 -8.35 -11.69 17.58
CA PHE A 57 -8.28 -10.37 16.93
C PHE A 57 -9.59 -9.90 16.30
N GLY A 58 -10.59 -10.79 16.18
CA GLY A 58 -11.86 -10.50 15.51
C GLY A 58 -11.74 -10.41 13.98
N MET A 59 -12.90 -10.32 13.33
CA MET A 59 -13.03 -10.32 11.87
C MET A 59 -12.10 -9.34 11.11
N PRO A 60 -11.90 -8.08 11.53
CA PRO A 60 -11.12 -7.13 10.72
C PRO A 60 -9.60 -7.26 10.86
N GLU A 61 -9.09 -7.80 11.96
CA GLU A 61 -7.64 -7.81 12.27
C GLU A 61 -7.03 -9.22 12.29
N CYS A 62 -7.84 -10.27 12.13
CA CYS A 62 -7.34 -11.63 11.98
C CYS A 62 -6.66 -11.85 10.61
N LEU A 63 -5.90 -12.94 10.49
CA LEU A 63 -5.19 -13.25 9.25
C LEU A 63 -6.09 -14.09 8.34
N TRP A 64 -6.58 -13.46 7.28
CA TRP A 64 -7.31 -14.14 6.22
C TRP A 64 -6.36 -14.66 5.15
N VAL A 65 -6.63 -15.87 4.65
CA VAL A 65 -5.99 -16.42 3.46
C VAL A 65 -7.03 -16.56 2.35
N TYR A 66 -6.77 -15.90 1.23
CA TYR A 66 -7.68 -15.84 0.09
C TYR A 66 -7.05 -16.45 -1.15
N GLU A 67 -7.85 -17.19 -1.91
CA GLU A 67 -7.59 -17.42 -3.32
C GLU A 67 -8.25 -16.28 -4.13
N VAL A 68 -7.46 -15.65 -4.99
CA VAL A 68 -7.88 -14.48 -5.75
C VAL A 68 -7.56 -14.62 -7.23
N ASP A 69 -8.39 -14.01 -8.07
CA ASP A 69 -8.22 -13.94 -9.52
C ASP A 69 -8.71 -12.57 -10.00
N ASP A 70 -7.89 -11.94 -10.84
CA ASP A 70 -8.01 -10.54 -11.25
C ASP A 70 -8.18 -9.54 -10.08
N PHE A 71 -7.44 -9.74 -8.98
CA PHE A 71 -7.50 -8.86 -7.81
C PHE A 71 -6.77 -7.55 -8.05
N GLY A 72 -7.53 -6.47 -8.19
CA GLY A 72 -7.01 -5.15 -8.55
C GLY A 72 -8.15 -4.19 -8.90
N PRO A 73 -7.86 -3.11 -9.65
CA PRO A 73 -6.52 -2.66 -10.05
C PRO A 73 -5.75 -2.00 -8.90
N MET A 74 -4.43 -2.02 -8.99
CA MET A 74 -3.53 -1.29 -8.09
C MET A 74 -2.39 -0.64 -8.85
N ILE A 75 -1.79 0.40 -8.27
CA ILE A 75 -0.64 1.09 -8.86
C ILE A 75 0.60 0.76 -8.04
N VAL A 76 1.66 0.26 -8.67
CA VAL A 76 2.95 0.12 -7.99
C VAL A 76 3.50 1.52 -7.71
N THR A 77 3.58 1.89 -6.44
CA THR A 77 4.04 3.23 -6.01
C THR A 77 5.38 3.20 -5.30
N ILE A 78 5.85 2.03 -4.88
CA ILE A 78 7.23 1.80 -4.45
C ILE A 78 7.74 0.56 -5.19
N ASP A 79 8.87 0.70 -5.88
CA ASP A 79 9.50 -0.39 -6.62
C ASP A 79 10.77 -0.91 -5.94
N THR A 80 11.42 -1.87 -6.58
CA THR A 80 12.70 -2.45 -6.15
C THR A 80 13.93 -1.67 -6.61
N HIS A 81 13.75 -0.54 -7.31
CA HIS A 81 14.82 0.29 -7.88
C HIS A 81 15.00 1.61 -7.13
N GLY A 82 14.17 1.86 -6.12
CA GLY A 82 14.24 3.01 -5.23
C GLY A 82 13.27 4.13 -5.57
N ALA A 83 12.35 3.93 -6.51
CA ALA A 83 11.26 4.88 -6.74
C ALA A 83 10.24 4.82 -5.60
N ASN A 84 9.77 5.99 -5.16
CA ASN A 84 8.64 6.12 -4.23
C ASN A 84 7.77 7.30 -4.66
N LEU A 85 6.68 6.99 -5.38
CA LEU A 85 5.78 7.98 -5.98
C LEU A 85 5.17 8.91 -4.92
N THR A 86 4.76 8.39 -3.77
CA THR A 86 4.14 9.19 -2.71
C THR A 86 5.14 10.18 -2.11
N ALA A 87 6.39 9.76 -1.91
CA ALA A 87 7.45 10.63 -1.42
C ALA A 87 7.77 11.75 -2.43
N ASP A 88 7.92 11.39 -3.72
CA ASP A 88 8.24 12.35 -4.78
C ASP A 88 7.14 13.40 -4.95
N ILE A 89 5.87 12.98 -4.88
CA ILE A 89 4.71 13.88 -4.97
C ILE A 89 4.62 14.77 -3.73
N ALA A 90 4.86 14.23 -2.52
CA ALA A 90 4.78 15.00 -1.28
C ALA A 90 5.73 16.21 -1.28
N VAL A 91 6.95 16.07 -1.82
CA VAL A 91 7.90 17.19 -1.98
C VAL A 91 7.30 18.31 -2.84
N LYS A 92 6.69 17.95 -3.98
CA LYS A 92 6.05 18.92 -4.89
C LYS A 92 4.84 19.60 -4.24
N ILE A 93 4.00 18.81 -3.55
CA ILE A 93 2.82 19.33 -2.86
C ILE A 93 3.22 20.33 -1.78
N ASN A 94 4.18 19.99 -0.93
CA ASN A 94 4.62 20.89 0.15
C ASN A 94 5.17 22.21 -0.40
N LYS A 95 6.01 22.16 -1.44
CA LYS A 95 6.51 23.37 -2.09
C LYS A 95 5.37 24.24 -2.64
N ASN A 96 4.38 23.63 -3.28
CA ASN A 96 3.24 24.37 -3.82
C ASN A 96 2.37 24.94 -2.72
N ARG A 97 2.14 24.17 -1.64
CA ARG A 97 1.39 24.61 -0.48
C ARG A 97 2.04 25.84 0.15
N ASP A 98 3.34 25.81 0.39
CA ASP A 98 4.05 26.92 1.04
C ASP A 98 3.95 28.20 0.20
N ARG A 99 4.17 28.10 -1.12
CA ARG A 99 3.96 29.23 -2.05
C ARG A 99 2.54 29.80 -1.98
N ILE A 100 1.52 28.94 -1.96
CA ILE A 100 0.11 29.38 -1.93
C ILE A 100 -0.22 30.05 -0.59
N ILE A 101 0.32 29.56 0.54
CA ILE A 101 0.13 30.18 1.85
C ILE A 101 0.74 31.59 1.87
N GLU A 102 1.98 31.74 1.37
CA GLU A 102 2.62 33.05 1.26
C GLU A 102 1.82 34.03 0.38
N GLU A 103 1.25 33.57 -0.73
CA GLU A 103 0.39 34.38 -1.61
C GLU A 103 -0.94 34.80 -0.95
N MET A 104 -1.46 34.01 0.00
CA MET A 104 -2.70 34.33 0.72
C MET A 104 -2.49 35.29 1.88
N GLU A 105 -1.27 35.39 2.40
CA GLU A 105 -0.90 36.26 3.54
C GLU A 105 -0.40 37.65 3.10
N ALA A 106 -0.07 37.83 1.81
CA ALA A 106 0.38 39.09 1.21
C ALA A 106 -0.78 40.02 0.82
#